data_AF-U1PEX7-F1
#
_entry.id   AF-U1PEX7-F1
#
_cell.length_a   1.000
_cell.length_b   1.000
_cell.length_c   1.000
_cell.angle_alpha   90.00
_cell.angle_beta   90.00
_cell.angle_gamma   90.00
#
_symmetry.space_group_name_H-M   'P 1'
#
loop_
_entity.id
_entity.type
_entity.pdbx_description
1 polymer ?
#
loop_
_entity_poly.entity_id
_entity_poly.type
_entity_poly.pdbx_seq_one_letter_code
_entity_poly.pdbx_strand_id
1 'polypeptide(L)'
;MQQPQFVEQAEPEEVFGLLSDDNRVAILRALWNGDEPIGFSELHDAVDIGDSGQFNYHLKKLVDQFVTRAEEGYELTVAGDQINGAIESGSYTTSGRMEPIQLDSLCSCGGTRTFYYEDELATIECDSCSLTARYDIPPSVFADCDHEEVPTVAGRYLRTVIERLHHGFCPRCDGPAEHTACQFTDVPGWDEEEPEDNPLGNPRELPIVLHECRQCEHKITSGVQYSLLTHPVVVAFHYDHGIDIRDCSIWEFTSFMDRERVRSTDPFRASTVFTVDGDELTVVVDEEMRVVETIPDEAT
;
A
#
# COMPACT_ATOMS: atom_id res chain seq x y z
N MET A 1 -28.24 -15.04 -6.39
CA MET A 1 -26.88 -15.23 -6.95
C MET A 1 -26.28 -16.44 -6.27
N GLN A 2 -25.76 -17.40 -7.03
CA GLN A 2 -24.98 -18.50 -6.45
C GLN A 2 -23.67 -17.90 -5.94
N GLN A 3 -23.35 -18.12 -4.65
CA GLN A 3 -22.03 -17.77 -4.14
C GLN A 3 -20.99 -18.61 -4.87
N PRO A 4 -19.82 -18.04 -5.23
CA PRO A 4 -18.72 -18.82 -5.77
C PRO A 4 -18.35 -19.94 -4.78
N GLN A 5 -18.17 -21.15 -5.28
CA GLN A 5 -17.73 -22.29 -4.50
C GLN A 5 -16.20 -22.35 -4.55
N PHE A 6 -15.56 -21.89 -3.49
CA PHE A 6 -14.13 -22.11 -3.27
C PHE A 6 -13.96 -23.40 -2.46
N VAL A 7 -13.03 -24.25 -2.88
CA VAL A 7 -12.71 -25.52 -2.20
C VAL A 7 -11.25 -25.47 -1.81
N GLU A 8 -10.98 -25.61 -0.52
CA GLU A 8 -9.63 -25.76 0.01
C GLU A 8 -9.00 -27.03 -0.57
N GLN A 9 -7.86 -26.88 -1.26
CA GLN A 9 -7.18 -27.97 -1.95
C GLN A 9 -6.05 -28.59 -1.11
N ALA A 10 -5.53 -27.86 -0.13
CA ALA A 10 -4.45 -28.30 0.75
C ALA A 10 -4.43 -27.45 2.03
N GLU A 11 -3.98 -28.06 3.13
CA GLU A 11 -3.78 -27.37 4.40
C GLU A 11 -2.52 -26.46 4.31
N PRO A 12 -2.52 -25.27 4.96
CA PRO A 12 -1.39 -24.35 4.91
C PRO A 12 -0.05 -24.99 5.30
N GLU A 13 0.00 -25.83 6.32
CA GLU A 13 1.27 -26.44 6.78
C GLU A 13 1.85 -27.41 5.76
N GLU A 14 1.00 -28.10 4.99
CA GLU A 14 1.45 -28.97 3.90
C GLU A 14 2.09 -28.13 2.78
N VAL A 15 1.41 -27.03 2.39
CA VAL A 15 1.87 -26.11 1.34
C VAL A 15 3.19 -25.44 1.75
N PHE A 16 3.27 -24.84 2.94
CA PHE A 16 4.52 -24.23 3.41
C PHE A 16 5.62 -25.25 3.66
N GLY A 17 5.26 -26.48 4.06
CA GLY A 17 6.20 -27.62 4.13
C GLY A 17 6.81 -27.99 2.78
N LEU A 18 6.19 -27.61 1.66
CA LEU A 18 6.77 -27.75 0.33
C LEU A 18 7.91 -26.76 0.05
N LEU A 19 8.00 -25.65 0.78
CA LEU A 19 9.00 -24.60 0.54
C LEU A 19 10.19 -24.65 1.51
N SER A 20 10.19 -25.58 2.46
CA SER A 20 11.24 -25.72 3.48
C SER A 20 12.54 -26.38 3.01
N ASP A 21 12.67 -26.69 1.72
CA ASP A 21 13.89 -27.27 1.14
C ASP A 21 14.43 -26.34 0.06
N ASP A 22 15.69 -25.94 0.19
CA ASP A 22 16.33 -24.97 -0.68
C ASP A 22 16.31 -25.40 -2.17
N ASN A 23 16.32 -26.71 -2.46
CA ASN A 23 16.22 -27.21 -3.83
C ASN A 23 14.88 -26.86 -4.48
N ARG A 24 13.80 -26.89 -3.69
CA ARG A 24 12.45 -26.57 -4.18
C ARG A 24 12.32 -25.07 -4.47
N VAL A 25 12.88 -24.23 -3.59
CA VAL A 25 12.95 -22.78 -3.84
C VAL A 25 13.84 -22.48 -5.05
N ALA A 26 14.97 -23.16 -5.22
CA ALA A 26 15.84 -23.01 -6.38
C ALA A 26 15.13 -23.36 -7.69
N ILE A 27 14.32 -24.43 -7.72
CA ILE A 27 13.51 -24.80 -8.89
C ILE A 27 12.48 -23.71 -9.21
N LEU A 28 11.76 -23.19 -8.22
CA LEU A 28 10.78 -22.11 -8.45
C LEU A 28 11.44 -20.84 -8.99
N ARG A 29 12.61 -20.47 -8.46
CA ARG A 29 13.37 -19.31 -8.95
C ARG A 29 13.95 -19.54 -10.35
N ALA A 30 14.34 -20.76 -10.68
CA ALA A 30 14.81 -21.09 -12.04
C ALA A 30 13.68 -20.98 -13.06
N LEU A 31 12.46 -21.41 -12.73
CA LEU A 31 11.27 -21.20 -13.56
C LEU A 31 10.97 -19.70 -13.74
N TRP A 32 10.95 -18.92 -12.66
CA TRP A 32 10.68 -17.48 -12.71
C TRP A 32 11.63 -16.69 -13.62
N ASN A 33 12.90 -17.08 -13.67
CA ASN A 33 13.93 -16.36 -14.42
C ASN A 33 14.12 -16.89 -15.86
N GLY A 34 13.47 -17.98 -16.24
CA GLY A 34 13.59 -18.58 -17.56
C GLY A 34 12.40 -18.28 -18.46
N ASP A 35 12.54 -18.64 -19.74
CA ASP A 35 11.46 -18.52 -20.72
C ASP A 35 10.53 -19.72 -20.59
N GLU A 36 9.38 -19.52 -19.96
CA GLU A 36 8.37 -20.58 -19.77
C GLU A 36 7.64 -20.92 -21.08
N PRO A 37 7.35 -22.21 -21.36
CA PRO A 37 7.68 -23.41 -20.57
C PRO A 37 9.15 -23.85 -20.70
N ILE A 38 9.75 -24.26 -19.57
CA ILE A 38 11.14 -24.74 -19.54
C ILE A 38 11.19 -26.27 -19.58
N GLY A 39 11.98 -26.83 -20.50
CA GLY A 39 12.17 -28.27 -20.63
C GLY A 39 12.88 -28.89 -19.41
N PHE A 40 12.63 -30.18 -19.13
CA PHE A 40 13.21 -30.86 -17.94
C PHE A 40 14.73 -30.72 -17.84
N SER A 41 15.46 -30.97 -18.93
CA SER A 41 16.93 -30.92 -18.93
C SER A 41 17.44 -29.50 -18.74
N GLU A 42 16.78 -28.52 -19.33
CA GLU A 42 17.13 -27.11 -19.18
C GLU A 42 16.88 -26.62 -17.75
N LEU A 43 15.73 -26.97 -17.18
CA LEU A 43 15.41 -26.63 -15.79
C LEU A 43 16.35 -27.32 -14.79
N HIS A 44 16.77 -28.56 -15.07
CA HIS A 44 17.77 -29.27 -14.28
C HIS A 44 19.14 -28.58 -14.36
N ASP A 45 19.57 -28.19 -15.55
CA ASP A 45 20.87 -27.53 -15.75
C ASP A 45 20.91 -26.11 -15.14
N ALA A 46 19.75 -25.48 -14.95
CA ALA A 46 19.61 -24.17 -14.31
C ALA A 46 19.73 -24.21 -12.77
N VAL A 47 19.69 -25.38 -12.14
CA VAL A 47 19.77 -25.54 -10.68
C VAL A 47 20.99 -26.35 -10.27
N ASP A 48 21.58 -26.05 -9.10
CA ASP A 48 22.75 -26.76 -8.57
C ASP A 48 22.37 -28.11 -7.90
N ILE A 49 21.69 -28.98 -8.65
CA ILE A 49 21.25 -30.31 -8.20
C ILE A 49 21.88 -31.35 -9.13
N GLY A 50 23.01 -31.92 -8.73
CA GLY A 50 23.77 -32.84 -9.58
C GLY A 50 23.08 -34.18 -9.85
N ASP A 51 22.18 -34.64 -8.97
CA ASP A 51 21.46 -35.89 -9.15
C ASP A 51 20.08 -35.68 -9.79
N SER A 52 19.92 -36.15 -11.02
CA SER A 52 18.65 -36.07 -11.77
C SER A 52 17.46 -36.74 -11.06
N GLY A 53 17.72 -37.76 -10.23
CA GLY A 53 16.69 -38.43 -9.42
C GLY A 53 16.19 -37.55 -8.29
N GLN A 54 17.11 -36.88 -7.58
CA GLN A 54 16.84 -35.89 -6.55
C GLN A 54 16.09 -34.68 -7.13
N PHE A 55 16.55 -34.13 -8.26
CA PHE A 55 15.85 -33.04 -8.95
C PHE A 55 14.41 -33.43 -9.29
N ASN A 56 14.21 -34.58 -9.95
CA ASN A 56 12.88 -35.06 -10.32
C ASN A 56 11.99 -35.32 -9.08
N TYR A 57 12.59 -35.73 -7.95
CA TYR A 57 11.86 -35.86 -6.69
C TYR A 57 11.33 -34.50 -6.20
N HIS A 58 12.18 -33.46 -6.16
CA HIS A 58 11.77 -32.12 -5.73
C HIS A 58 10.78 -31.48 -6.70
N LEU A 59 11.01 -31.59 -8.02
CA LEU A 59 10.11 -31.06 -9.04
C LEU A 59 8.71 -31.68 -8.93
N LYS A 60 8.61 -33.01 -8.77
CA LYS A 60 7.32 -33.70 -8.58
C LYS A 60 6.56 -33.27 -7.33
N LYS A 61 7.24 -32.75 -6.30
CA LYS A 61 6.60 -32.23 -5.09
C LYS A 61 5.98 -30.85 -5.30
N LEU A 62 6.47 -30.10 -6.29
CA LEU A 62 5.99 -28.76 -6.63
C LEU A 62 4.86 -28.77 -7.67
N VAL A 63 4.84 -29.80 -8.51
CA VAL A 63 3.78 -30.01 -9.51
C VAL A 63 2.40 -30.04 -8.85
N ASP A 64 1.41 -29.49 -9.53
CA ASP A 64 0.00 -29.31 -9.13
C ASP A 64 -0.25 -28.18 -8.11
N GLN A 65 0.77 -27.75 -7.35
CA GLN A 65 0.65 -26.63 -6.41
C GLN A 65 1.28 -25.35 -6.95
N PHE A 66 2.59 -25.37 -7.19
CA PHE A 66 3.37 -24.19 -7.61
C PHE A 66 3.82 -24.27 -9.06
N VAL A 67 3.80 -25.47 -9.65
CA VAL A 67 4.26 -25.74 -11.00
C VAL A 67 3.19 -26.53 -11.75
N THR A 68 2.96 -26.19 -13.01
CA THR A 68 2.18 -27.01 -13.94
C THR A 68 3.08 -27.64 -14.99
N ARG A 69 2.69 -28.80 -15.51
CA ARG A 69 3.40 -29.46 -16.60
C ARG A 69 2.66 -29.18 -17.92
N ALA A 70 3.28 -28.39 -18.78
CA ALA A 70 2.82 -28.10 -20.12
C ALA A 70 3.29 -29.18 -21.13
N GLU A 71 2.90 -29.05 -22.40
CA GLU A 71 3.33 -29.98 -23.46
C GLU A 71 4.85 -29.93 -23.70
N GLU A 72 5.44 -28.73 -23.59
CA GLU A 72 6.85 -28.47 -23.92
C GLU A 72 7.76 -28.36 -22.69
N GLY A 73 7.21 -28.37 -21.47
CA GLY A 73 8.01 -28.20 -20.26
C GLY A 73 7.21 -27.97 -18.98
N TYR A 74 7.79 -27.17 -18.08
CA TYR A 74 7.23 -26.78 -16.80
C TYR A 74 7.06 -25.26 -16.75
N GLU A 75 5.96 -24.82 -16.13
CA GLU A 75 5.57 -23.41 -15.98
C GLU A 75 5.11 -23.19 -14.54
N LEU A 76 5.27 -21.98 -14.00
CA LEU A 76 4.69 -21.64 -12.71
C LEU A 76 3.17 -21.63 -12.77
N THR A 77 2.55 -22.03 -11.67
CA THR A 77 1.14 -21.67 -11.43
C THR A 77 1.09 -20.23 -10.92
N VAL A 78 -0.10 -19.62 -10.88
CA VAL A 78 -0.30 -18.31 -10.23
C VAL A 78 0.19 -18.31 -8.78
N ALA A 79 0.05 -19.43 -8.06
CA ALA A 79 0.58 -19.56 -6.70
C ALA A 79 2.11 -19.61 -6.69
N GLY A 80 2.73 -20.26 -7.68
CA GLY A 80 4.18 -20.23 -7.89
C GLY A 80 4.70 -18.82 -8.16
N ASP A 81 4.00 -18.07 -9.02
CA ASP A 81 4.30 -16.66 -9.30
C ASP A 81 4.20 -15.80 -8.04
N GLN A 82 3.16 -15.99 -7.22
CA GLN A 82 2.99 -15.24 -5.97
C GLN A 82 4.12 -15.50 -4.97
N ILE A 83 4.59 -16.75 -4.85
CA ILE A 83 5.71 -17.08 -3.97
C ILE A 83 7.02 -16.45 -4.47
N ASN A 84 7.32 -16.55 -5.77
CA ASN A 84 8.50 -15.90 -6.31
C ASN A 84 8.41 -14.38 -6.22
N GLY A 85 7.26 -13.78 -6.54
CA GLY A 85 7.02 -12.35 -6.36
C GLY A 85 7.24 -11.89 -4.91
N ALA A 86 6.84 -12.70 -3.91
CA ALA A 86 7.10 -12.44 -2.50
C ALA A 86 8.60 -12.55 -2.14
N ILE A 87 9.35 -13.44 -2.77
CA ILE A 87 10.81 -13.54 -2.61
C ILE A 87 11.51 -12.32 -3.24
N GLU A 88 11.12 -11.99 -4.47
CA GLU A 88 11.69 -10.91 -5.27
C GLU A 88 11.29 -9.53 -4.75
N SER A 89 10.21 -9.43 -3.94
CA SER A 89 9.86 -8.17 -3.27
C SER A 89 10.96 -7.69 -2.32
N GLY A 90 11.80 -8.61 -1.83
CA GLY A 90 12.86 -8.37 -0.86
C GLY A 90 12.41 -8.49 0.59
N SER A 91 11.10 -8.60 0.87
CA SER A 91 10.52 -8.48 2.22
C SER A 91 10.94 -9.58 3.22
N TYR A 92 11.48 -10.69 2.72
CA TYR A 92 11.90 -11.81 3.56
C TYR A 92 13.42 -12.03 3.56
N THR A 93 14.12 -11.39 2.61
CA THR A 93 15.50 -11.72 2.25
C THR A 93 16.44 -10.51 2.32
N THR A 94 15.88 -9.31 2.43
CA THR A 94 16.62 -8.05 2.40
C THR A 94 16.27 -7.22 3.63
N SER A 95 17.30 -6.69 4.30
CA SER A 95 17.16 -5.66 5.33
C SER A 95 18.02 -4.46 4.93
N GLY A 96 17.63 -3.26 5.37
CA GLY A 96 18.30 -2.06 4.91
C GLY A 96 17.71 -0.79 5.48
N ARG A 97 18.57 0.21 5.61
CA ARG A 97 18.20 1.59 5.97
C ARG A 97 18.76 2.55 4.94
N MET A 98 18.06 3.65 4.74
CA MET A 98 18.51 4.75 3.87
C MET A 98 18.92 5.94 4.73
N GLU A 99 19.87 6.73 4.23
CA GLU A 99 20.13 8.04 4.82
C GLU A 99 18.88 8.92 4.67
N PRO A 100 18.49 9.69 5.72
CA PRO A 100 17.28 10.50 5.69
C PRO A 100 17.28 11.51 4.54
N ILE A 101 16.10 11.71 3.94
CA ILE A 101 15.93 12.56 2.77
C ILE A 101 14.94 13.66 3.11
N GLN A 102 15.34 14.91 2.93
CA GLN A 102 14.42 16.05 3.10
C GLN A 102 13.43 16.11 1.94
N LEU A 103 12.14 16.29 2.23
CA LEU A 103 11.12 16.51 1.21
C LEU A 103 11.16 17.96 0.70
N ASP A 104 10.92 18.16 -0.60
CA ASP A 104 10.86 19.49 -1.21
C ASP A 104 9.71 20.34 -0.69
N SER A 105 8.58 19.70 -0.39
CA SER A 105 7.38 20.36 0.09
C SER A 105 7.41 20.50 1.61
N LEU A 106 7.14 21.72 2.09
CA LEU A 106 7.03 22.04 3.51
C LEU A 106 5.78 21.40 4.11
N CYS A 107 5.85 21.13 5.42
CA CYS A 107 4.65 20.82 6.18
C CYS A 107 3.70 22.03 6.17
N SER A 108 2.41 21.81 6.37
CA SER A 108 1.43 22.89 6.49
C SER A 108 1.70 23.86 7.65
N CYS A 109 2.41 23.42 8.70
CA CYS A 109 2.90 24.29 9.77
C CYS A 109 4.11 25.16 9.36
N GLY A 110 4.63 25.00 8.15
CA GLY A 110 5.84 25.66 7.64
C GLY A 110 7.15 24.93 7.97
N GLY A 111 7.09 23.84 8.74
CA GLY A 111 8.25 23.03 9.11
C GLY A 111 8.81 22.17 7.98
N THR A 112 10.04 21.69 8.18
CA THR A 112 10.71 20.80 7.24
C THR A 112 10.24 19.37 7.48
N ARG A 113 10.03 18.62 6.40
CA ARG A 113 9.67 17.20 6.46
C ARG A 113 10.82 16.34 6.00
N THR A 114 11.03 15.23 6.69
CA THR A 114 12.10 14.28 6.40
C THR A 114 11.52 12.89 6.24
N PHE A 115 11.93 12.23 5.16
CA PHE A 115 11.65 10.84 4.87
C PHE A 115 12.76 9.96 5.45
N TYR A 116 12.34 8.92 6.17
CA TYR A 116 13.17 7.87 6.73
C TYR A 116 12.68 6.53 6.17
N TYR A 117 13.62 5.62 5.96
CA TYR A 117 13.31 4.25 5.57
C TYR A 117 14.25 3.29 6.29
N GLU A 118 13.67 2.33 7.00
CA GLU A 118 14.38 1.25 7.69
C GLU A 118 13.51 0.00 7.68
N ASP A 119 14.07 -1.11 7.19
CA ASP A 119 13.46 -2.44 7.19
C ASP A 119 11.99 -2.42 6.77
N GLU A 120 11.74 -1.88 5.56
CA GLU A 120 10.43 -1.75 4.90
C GLU A 120 9.49 -0.71 5.47
N LEU A 121 9.85 -0.05 6.57
CA LEU A 121 9.02 0.98 7.16
C LEU A 121 9.44 2.36 6.64
N ALA A 122 8.59 2.96 5.81
CA ALA A 122 8.71 4.36 5.47
C ALA A 122 8.09 5.22 6.57
N THR A 123 8.84 6.22 7.04
CA THR A 123 8.39 7.19 8.04
C THR A 123 8.61 8.60 7.51
N ILE A 124 7.60 9.46 7.64
CA ILE A 124 7.71 10.90 7.37
C ILE A 124 7.44 11.64 8.66
N GLU A 125 8.37 12.50 9.05
CA GLU A 125 8.28 13.31 10.27
C GLU A 125 8.49 14.79 9.94
N CYS A 126 7.86 15.66 10.73
CA CYS A 126 8.11 17.10 10.68
C CYS A 126 8.95 17.55 11.88
N ASP A 127 9.91 18.46 11.66
CA ASP A 127 10.74 19.01 12.73
C ASP A 127 10.02 20.02 13.66
N SER A 128 8.85 20.50 13.23
CA SER A 128 8.15 21.63 13.85
C SER A 128 6.76 21.29 14.39
N CYS A 129 6.23 20.10 14.09
CA CYS A 129 4.96 19.62 14.63
C CYS A 129 4.96 18.09 14.76
N SER A 130 3.95 17.52 15.40
CA SER A 130 3.82 16.07 15.63
C SER A 130 3.32 15.27 14.42
N LEU A 131 3.29 15.87 13.21
CA LEU A 131 2.96 15.13 11.99
C LEU A 131 3.89 13.94 11.83
N THR A 132 3.31 12.75 11.80
CA THR A 132 4.01 11.51 11.52
C THR A 132 3.15 10.64 10.60
N ALA A 133 3.72 10.19 9.48
CA ALA A 133 3.11 9.18 8.62
C ALA A 133 4.01 7.95 8.57
N ARG A 134 3.41 6.76 8.66
CA ARG A 134 4.12 5.47 8.62
C ARG A 134 3.37 4.48 7.75
N TYR A 135 4.09 3.77 6.90
CA TYR A 135 3.52 2.75 6.02
C TYR A 135 4.61 1.81 5.51
N ASP A 136 4.21 0.57 5.22
CA ASP A 136 5.12 -0.46 4.72
C ASP A 136 5.37 -0.25 3.21
N ILE A 137 6.63 -0.33 2.79
CA ILE A 137 7.07 -0.33 1.39
C ILE A 137 8.13 -1.42 1.22
N PRO A 138 7.93 -2.41 0.34
CA PRO A 138 8.93 -3.44 0.13
C PRO A 138 10.17 -2.88 -0.59
N PRO A 139 11.38 -3.42 -0.35
CA PRO A 139 12.63 -2.86 -0.91
C PRO A 139 12.66 -2.83 -2.44
N SER A 140 12.00 -3.80 -3.09
CA SER A 140 11.85 -3.88 -4.55
C SER A 140 11.23 -2.63 -5.19
N VAL A 141 10.45 -1.84 -4.46
CA VAL A 141 9.90 -0.56 -4.95
C VAL A 141 11.01 0.43 -5.29
N PHE A 142 12.16 0.31 -4.63
CA PHE A 142 13.34 1.15 -4.85
C PHE A 142 14.43 0.45 -5.69
N ALA A 143 14.11 -0.66 -6.36
CA ALA A 143 15.06 -1.30 -7.26
C ALA A 143 15.49 -0.32 -8.36
N ASP A 144 16.80 -0.16 -8.54
CA ASP A 144 17.43 0.79 -9.48
C ASP A 144 16.99 2.26 -9.30
N CYS A 145 16.50 2.64 -8.12
CA CYS A 145 16.07 4.00 -7.80
C CYS A 145 17.23 4.83 -7.25
N ASP A 146 17.43 6.02 -7.82
CA ASP A 146 18.39 6.99 -7.28
C ASP A 146 17.91 7.54 -5.93
N HIS A 147 18.84 7.77 -5.01
CA HIS A 147 18.54 8.20 -3.64
C HIS A 147 17.64 9.45 -3.58
N GLU A 148 17.86 10.44 -4.44
CA GLU A 148 17.06 11.67 -4.49
C GLU A 148 15.60 11.43 -4.96
N GLU A 149 15.35 10.35 -5.71
CA GLU A 149 14.01 10.02 -6.25
C GLU A 149 13.17 9.19 -5.27
N VAL A 150 13.80 8.58 -4.25
CA VAL A 150 13.17 7.68 -3.29
C VAL A 150 11.86 8.25 -2.71
N PRO A 151 11.79 9.50 -2.20
CA PRO A 151 10.54 10.00 -1.64
C PRO A 151 9.43 10.09 -2.69
N THR A 152 9.75 10.47 -3.92
CA THR A 152 8.78 10.54 -5.02
C THR A 152 8.22 9.15 -5.34
N VAL A 153 9.09 8.14 -5.42
CA VAL A 153 8.68 6.75 -5.65
C VAL A 153 7.85 6.22 -4.49
N ALA A 154 8.26 6.49 -3.25
CA ALA A 154 7.54 6.11 -2.04
C ALA A 154 6.12 6.73 -2.01
N GLY A 155 5.99 7.99 -2.43
CA GLY A 155 4.71 8.68 -2.51
C GLY A 155 3.79 8.10 -3.59
N ARG A 156 4.35 7.73 -4.75
CA ARG A 156 3.60 7.00 -5.79
C ARG A 156 3.13 5.64 -5.29
N TYR A 157 3.95 4.92 -4.55
CA TYR A 157 3.57 3.65 -3.95
C TYR A 157 2.45 3.82 -2.91
N LEU A 158 2.58 4.79 -1.99
CA LEU A 158 1.52 5.08 -1.01
C LEU A 158 0.17 5.39 -1.68
N ARG A 159 0.20 6.15 -2.79
CA ARG A 159 -0.99 6.45 -3.59
C ARG A 159 -1.69 5.17 -4.07
N THR A 160 -0.96 4.20 -4.61
CA THR A 160 -1.57 2.94 -5.09
C THR A 160 -2.15 2.10 -3.96
N VAL A 161 -1.52 2.11 -2.77
CA VAL A 161 -2.05 1.46 -1.57
C VAL A 161 -3.39 2.09 -1.15
N ILE A 162 -3.46 3.41 -1.10
CA ILE A 162 -4.68 4.14 -0.74
C ILE A 162 -5.78 3.89 -1.79
N GLU A 163 -5.46 3.99 -3.08
CA GLU A 163 -6.41 3.69 -4.16
C GLU A 163 -6.97 2.26 -4.05
N ARG A 164 -6.11 1.27 -3.79
CA ARG A 164 -6.52 -0.12 -3.58
C ARG A 164 -7.50 -0.26 -2.40
N LEU A 165 -7.22 0.41 -1.28
CA LEU A 165 -8.09 0.43 -0.10
C LEU A 165 -9.45 1.07 -0.42
N HIS A 166 -9.48 2.20 -1.15
CA HIS A 166 -10.74 2.82 -1.58
C HIS A 166 -11.55 1.96 -2.54
N HIS A 167 -10.88 1.14 -3.35
CA HIS A 167 -11.54 0.14 -4.18
C HIS A 167 -12.05 -1.08 -3.41
N GLY A 168 -11.82 -1.14 -2.09
CA GLY A 168 -12.35 -2.18 -1.21
C GLY A 168 -11.48 -3.43 -1.15
N PHE A 169 -10.19 -3.32 -1.42
CA PHE A 169 -9.25 -4.44 -1.39
C PHE A 169 -8.12 -4.20 -0.38
N CYS A 170 -7.84 -5.22 0.45
CA CYS A 170 -6.77 -5.17 1.42
C CYS A 170 -5.40 -5.31 0.73
N PRO A 171 -4.43 -4.42 0.99
CA PRO A 171 -3.09 -4.53 0.40
C PRO A 171 -2.29 -5.74 0.94
N ARG A 172 -2.73 -6.37 2.03
CA ARG A 172 -2.03 -7.50 2.67
C ARG A 172 -2.46 -8.87 2.16
N CYS A 173 -3.76 -9.05 1.88
CA CYS A 173 -4.32 -10.36 1.53
C CYS A 173 -5.27 -10.33 0.34
N ASP A 174 -5.42 -9.18 -0.33
CA ASP A 174 -6.37 -8.94 -1.43
C ASP A 174 -7.86 -9.18 -1.08
N GLY A 175 -8.17 -9.45 0.18
CA GLY A 175 -9.51 -9.65 0.69
C GLY A 175 -10.33 -8.35 0.76
N PRO A 176 -11.65 -8.46 0.97
CA PRO A 176 -12.53 -7.30 1.04
C PRO A 176 -12.16 -6.39 2.22
N ALA A 177 -11.93 -5.11 1.92
CA ALA A 177 -11.69 -4.05 2.87
C ALA A 177 -12.90 -3.09 2.90
N GLU A 178 -13.36 -2.76 4.09
CA GLU A 178 -14.38 -1.74 4.32
C GLU A 178 -13.70 -0.51 4.90
N HIS A 179 -14.23 0.68 4.59
CA HIS A 179 -13.68 1.94 5.08
C HIS A 179 -14.77 2.79 5.72
N THR A 180 -14.41 3.44 6.83
CA THR A 180 -15.30 4.30 7.59
C THR A 180 -14.55 5.58 7.97
N ALA A 181 -15.15 6.73 7.69
CA ALA A 181 -14.69 8.01 8.21
C ALA A 181 -15.20 8.19 9.64
N CYS A 182 -14.31 8.49 10.58
CA CYS A 182 -14.61 8.68 11.99
C CYS A 182 -13.75 9.80 12.60
N GLN A 183 -13.93 10.09 13.89
CA GLN A 183 -13.02 10.99 14.60
C GLN A 183 -11.69 10.25 14.85
N PHE A 184 -10.57 10.98 14.87
CA PHE A 184 -9.26 10.39 15.12
C PHE A 184 -9.21 9.57 16.43
N THR A 185 -9.94 10.03 17.45
CA THR A 185 -10.04 9.38 18.76
C THR A 185 -10.80 8.05 18.75
N ASP A 186 -11.55 7.75 17.68
CA ASP A 186 -12.35 6.54 17.57
C ASP A 186 -11.56 5.37 16.93
N VAL A 187 -10.32 5.63 16.49
CA VAL A 187 -9.45 4.60 15.91
C VAL A 187 -8.99 3.61 17.00
N PRO A 188 -9.05 2.29 16.74
CA PRO A 188 -8.54 1.29 17.67
C PRO A 188 -7.06 1.52 18.01
N GLY A 189 -6.73 1.55 19.31
CA GLY A 189 -5.36 1.75 19.79
C GLY A 189 -4.94 3.21 19.99
N TRP A 190 -5.87 4.16 19.86
CA TRP A 190 -5.65 5.52 20.35
C TRP A 190 -5.66 5.54 21.89
N ASP A 191 -4.59 6.07 22.49
CA ASP A 191 -4.45 6.24 23.94
C ASP A 191 -4.71 7.70 24.34
N GLU A 192 -5.51 7.92 25.40
CA GLU A 192 -5.88 9.25 25.91
C GLU A 192 -4.70 10.07 26.47
N GLU A 193 -3.52 9.47 26.64
CA GLU A 193 -2.33 10.07 27.27
C GLU A 193 -1.49 10.95 26.31
N GLU A 194 -2.07 11.45 25.20
CA GLU A 194 -1.38 12.44 24.38
C GLU A 194 -1.18 13.77 25.14
N PRO A 195 -0.01 14.42 25.00
CA PRO A 195 0.32 15.62 25.77
C PRO A 195 -0.67 16.77 25.54
N GLU A 196 -0.96 17.53 26.61
CA GLU A 196 -1.90 18.68 26.61
C GLU A 196 -1.55 19.75 25.56
N ASP A 197 -0.29 19.82 25.13
CA ASP A 197 0.21 20.70 24.07
C ASP A 197 0.36 19.93 22.74
N ASN A 198 -0.72 19.36 22.20
CA ASN A 198 -0.71 18.81 20.85
C ASN A 198 -0.76 19.98 19.82
N PRO A 199 0.32 20.24 19.05
CA PRO A 199 0.34 21.31 18.05
C PRO A 199 -0.64 21.09 16.90
N LEU A 200 -1.30 19.92 16.83
CA LEU A 200 -2.28 19.52 15.81
C LEU A 200 -3.73 19.91 16.18
N GLY A 201 -3.94 20.52 17.35
CA GLY A 201 -5.25 20.90 17.84
C GLY A 201 -5.96 19.74 18.56
N ASN A 202 -7.28 19.86 18.72
CA ASN A 202 -8.09 18.87 19.43
C ASN A 202 -8.28 17.61 18.55
N PRO A 203 -7.80 16.41 18.96
CA PRO A 203 -7.94 15.19 18.16
C PRO A 203 -9.39 14.82 17.82
N ARG A 204 -10.36 15.26 18.64
CA ARG A 204 -11.79 15.05 18.36
C ARG A 204 -12.29 15.87 17.16
N GLU A 205 -11.59 16.92 16.77
CA GLU A 205 -11.95 17.75 15.61
C GLU A 205 -11.29 17.23 14.32
N LEU A 206 -10.39 16.26 14.42
CA LEU A 206 -9.69 15.68 13.29
C LEU A 206 -10.44 14.44 12.78
N PRO A 207 -10.83 14.40 11.50
CA PRO A 207 -11.37 13.20 10.91
C PRO A 207 -10.24 12.26 10.48
N ILE A 208 -10.55 10.98 10.37
CA ILE A 208 -9.66 9.98 9.78
C ILE A 208 -10.48 8.91 9.09
N VAL A 209 -9.91 8.25 8.10
CA VAL A 209 -10.52 7.10 7.43
C VAL A 209 -9.87 5.84 7.97
N LEU A 210 -10.65 5.00 8.63
CA LEU A 210 -10.25 3.67 9.09
C LEU A 210 -10.63 2.64 8.03
N HIS A 211 -9.65 1.87 7.58
CA HIS A 211 -9.84 0.75 6.66
C HIS A 211 -9.66 -0.57 7.41
N GLU A 212 -10.65 -1.46 7.35
CA GLU A 212 -10.63 -2.76 8.04
C GLU A 212 -10.86 -3.91 7.05
N CYS A 213 -9.92 -4.85 7.00
CA CYS A 213 -10.08 -6.05 6.19
C CYS A 213 -10.95 -7.09 6.90
N ARG A 214 -11.96 -7.62 6.22
CA ARG A 214 -12.84 -8.66 6.77
C ARG A 214 -12.24 -10.06 6.78
N GLN A 215 -11.10 -10.24 6.13
CA GLN A 215 -10.42 -11.54 5.98
C GLN A 215 -9.25 -11.70 6.95
N CYS A 216 -8.31 -10.74 6.97
CA CYS A 216 -7.13 -10.81 7.82
C CYS A 216 -7.16 -9.83 9.02
N GLU A 217 -8.26 -9.09 9.20
CA GLU A 217 -8.45 -8.11 10.28
C GLU A 217 -7.42 -6.98 10.31
N HIS A 218 -6.61 -6.84 9.25
CA HIS A 218 -5.64 -5.77 9.12
C HIS A 218 -6.33 -4.41 9.06
N LYS A 219 -5.78 -3.45 9.82
CA LYS A 219 -6.30 -2.09 9.95
C LYS A 219 -5.27 -1.08 9.45
N ILE A 220 -5.70 -0.17 8.61
CA ILE A 220 -4.89 0.93 8.08
C ILE A 220 -5.70 2.21 8.25
N THR A 221 -5.03 3.32 8.55
CA THR A 221 -5.67 4.64 8.57
C THR A 221 -5.11 5.55 7.49
N SER A 222 -5.95 6.45 6.98
CA SER A 222 -5.56 7.49 6.03
C SER A 222 -6.33 8.79 6.27
N GLY A 223 -5.81 9.90 5.76
CA GLY A 223 -6.53 11.18 5.74
C GLY A 223 -7.74 11.15 4.81
N VAL A 224 -8.69 12.04 5.07
CA VAL A 224 -9.85 12.25 4.20
C VAL A 224 -9.41 12.78 2.83
N GLN A 225 -8.42 13.66 2.79
CA GLN A 225 -7.93 14.30 1.57
C GLN A 225 -7.34 13.28 0.59
N TYR A 226 -6.51 12.36 1.09
CA TYR A 226 -5.94 11.28 0.29
C TYR A 226 -6.98 10.41 -0.39
N SER A 227 -8.05 10.14 0.35
CA SER A 227 -9.16 9.32 -0.10
C SER A 227 -9.92 9.93 -1.28
N LEU A 228 -9.79 11.24 -1.44
CA LEU A 228 -10.51 12.03 -2.44
C LEU A 228 -9.64 12.41 -3.64
N LEU A 229 -8.35 12.06 -3.68
CA LEU A 229 -7.44 12.43 -4.78
C LEU A 229 -7.87 11.86 -6.15
N THR A 230 -8.64 10.77 -6.16
CA THR A 230 -9.22 10.18 -7.37
C THR A 230 -10.71 10.46 -7.53
N HIS A 231 -11.32 11.20 -6.60
CA HIS A 231 -12.74 11.51 -6.65
C HIS A 231 -13.03 12.49 -7.81
N PRO A 232 -14.07 12.25 -8.63
CA PRO A 232 -14.32 13.04 -9.85
C PRO A 232 -14.39 14.56 -9.64
N VAL A 233 -14.96 15.01 -8.51
CA VAL A 233 -15.04 16.45 -8.18
C VAL A 233 -13.66 17.05 -7.97
N VAL A 234 -12.77 16.35 -7.26
CA VAL A 234 -11.43 16.85 -6.96
C VAL A 234 -10.56 16.82 -8.21
N VAL A 235 -10.67 15.74 -9.00
CA VAL A 235 -9.99 15.63 -10.30
C VAL A 235 -10.45 16.74 -11.24
N ALA A 236 -11.75 16.99 -11.35
CA ALA A 236 -12.29 18.06 -12.18
C ALA A 236 -11.79 19.44 -11.74
N PHE A 237 -11.82 19.72 -10.43
CA PHE A 237 -11.32 20.99 -9.87
C PHE A 237 -9.87 21.26 -10.23
N HIS A 238 -8.96 20.28 -10.06
CA HIS A 238 -7.56 20.47 -10.45
C HIS A 238 -7.40 20.57 -11.97
N TYR A 239 -8.16 19.76 -12.73
CA TYR A 239 -8.08 19.74 -14.18
C TYR A 239 -8.56 21.04 -14.82
N ASP A 240 -9.59 21.68 -14.26
CA ASP A 240 -10.08 22.99 -14.69
C ASP A 240 -9.02 24.09 -14.51
N HIS A 241 -8.05 23.88 -13.60
CA HIS A 241 -6.87 24.73 -13.41
C HIS A 241 -5.64 24.25 -14.21
N GLY A 242 -5.81 23.28 -15.12
CA GLY A 242 -4.73 22.75 -15.94
C GLY A 242 -3.76 21.81 -15.21
N ILE A 243 -4.15 21.31 -14.04
CA ILE A 243 -3.34 20.39 -13.22
C ILE A 243 -3.95 18.98 -13.29
N ASP A 244 -3.13 18.00 -13.66
CA ASP A 244 -3.48 16.60 -13.43
C ASP A 244 -3.04 16.18 -12.04
N ILE A 245 -3.99 16.09 -11.10
CA ILE A 245 -3.72 15.72 -9.70
C ILE A 245 -3.04 14.35 -9.53
N ARG A 246 -3.11 13.49 -10.55
CA ARG A 246 -2.46 12.17 -10.55
C ARG A 246 -0.95 12.28 -10.75
N ASP A 247 -0.50 13.34 -11.41
CA ASP A 247 0.92 13.65 -11.60
C ASP A 247 1.51 14.43 -10.42
N CYS A 248 0.65 15.01 -9.56
CA CYS A 248 1.07 15.69 -8.34
C CYS A 248 1.64 14.71 -7.30
N SER A 249 2.65 15.18 -6.58
CA SER A 249 3.22 14.44 -5.46
C SER A 249 2.18 14.28 -4.35
N ILE A 250 1.97 13.06 -3.85
CA ILE A 250 1.06 12.84 -2.72
C ILE A 250 1.49 13.64 -1.47
N TRP A 251 2.78 14.01 -1.38
CA TRP A 251 3.34 14.83 -0.31
C TRP A 251 2.83 16.27 -0.29
N GLU A 252 2.27 16.77 -1.39
CA GLU A 252 1.59 18.08 -1.40
C GLU A 252 0.27 18.05 -0.61
N PHE A 253 -0.30 16.85 -0.44
CA PHE A 253 -1.60 16.62 0.22
C PHE A 253 -1.48 15.97 1.60
N THR A 254 -0.26 15.85 2.15
CA THR A 254 0.01 15.39 3.54
C THR A 254 -0.38 16.41 4.61
N SER A 255 -1.29 17.33 4.30
CA SER A 255 -1.79 18.36 5.22
C SER A 255 -2.97 17.80 6.03
N PHE A 256 -2.82 16.55 6.50
CA PHE A 256 -3.86 15.69 7.10
C PHE A 256 -4.71 16.39 8.19
N MET A 257 -4.19 17.46 8.80
CA MET A 257 -4.69 17.95 10.08
C MET A 257 -5.02 19.44 10.13
N ASP A 258 -4.60 20.25 9.16
CA ASP A 258 -4.97 21.67 9.10
C ASP A 258 -6.10 21.95 8.10
N ARG A 259 -6.23 21.13 7.06
CA ARG A 259 -7.29 21.27 6.04
C ARG A 259 -8.51 20.39 6.28
N GLU A 260 -8.44 19.47 7.24
CA GLU A 260 -9.51 18.53 7.54
C GLU A 260 -10.20 18.82 8.88
N ARG A 261 -11.54 18.74 8.92
CA ARG A 261 -12.33 19.00 10.14
C ARG A 261 -13.56 18.10 10.22
N VAL A 262 -13.84 17.56 11.40
CA VAL A 262 -15.16 16.98 11.74
C VAL A 262 -16.19 18.11 11.83
N ARG A 263 -17.30 17.97 11.11
CA ARG A 263 -18.42 18.94 11.04
C ARG A 263 -19.61 18.53 11.89
N SER A 264 -19.87 17.23 11.99
CA SER A 264 -20.95 16.62 12.77
C SER A 264 -20.57 15.17 13.08
N THR A 265 -21.05 14.62 14.19
CA THR A 265 -20.84 13.22 14.57
C THR A 265 -22.09 12.35 14.39
N ASP A 266 -23.29 12.95 14.34
CA ASP A 266 -24.54 12.23 14.08
C ASP A 266 -25.52 13.11 13.27
N PRO A 267 -25.68 12.87 11.95
CA PRO A 267 -24.88 11.95 11.15
C PRO A 267 -23.42 12.43 11.06
N PHE A 268 -22.47 11.50 10.90
CA PHE A 268 -21.06 11.86 10.76
C PHE A 268 -20.83 12.67 9.47
N ARG A 269 -20.10 13.77 9.58
CA ARG A 269 -19.68 14.61 8.47
C ARG A 269 -18.27 15.11 8.71
N ALA A 270 -17.40 14.97 7.72
CA ALA A 270 -16.06 15.53 7.71
C ALA A 270 -15.87 16.40 6.47
N SER A 271 -15.07 17.45 6.56
CA SER A 271 -14.70 18.27 5.40
C SER A 271 -13.19 18.31 5.20
N THR A 272 -12.75 18.40 3.96
CA THR A 272 -11.39 18.74 3.57
C THR A 272 -11.39 19.89 2.56
N VAL A 273 -10.28 20.62 2.45
CA VAL A 273 -10.11 21.75 1.52
C VAL A 273 -8.97 21.47 0.56
N PHE A 274 -9.23 21.61 -0.73
CA PHE A 274 -8.23 21.62 -1.80
C PHE A 274 -8.03 23.05 -2.27
N THR A 275 -6.78 23.45 -2.54
CA THR A 275 -6.43 24.81 -2.97
C THR A 275 -5.58 24.75 -4.22
N VAL A 276 -5.92 25.52 -5.25
CA VAL A 276 -5.12 25.68 -6.46
C VAL A 276 -5.10 27.17 -6.83
N ASP A 277 -3.92 27.77 -6.94
CA ASP A 277 -3.75 29.19 -7.31
C ASP A 277 -4.57 30.22 -6.52
N GLY A 278 -4.99 29.85 -5.30
CA GLY A 278 -5.82 30.68 -4.42
C GLY A 278 -7.31 30.35 -4.44
N ASP A 279 -7.77 29.61 -5.45
CA ASP A 279 -9.12 29.05 -5.50
C ASP A 279 -9.18 27.87 -4.53
N GLU A 280 -10.28 27.76 -3.78
CA GLU A 280 -10.51 26.70 -2.81
C GLU A 280 -11.74 25.86 -3.18
N LEU A 281 -11.64 24.55 -2.94
CA LEU A 281 -12.74 23.62 -2.99
C LEU A 281 -12.85 22.91 -1.64
N THR A 282 -13.91 23.21 -0.90
CA THR A 282 -14.27 22.42 0.28
C THR A 282 -15.14 21.23 -0.15
N VAL A 283 -14.72 20.03 0.23
CA VAL A 283 -15.46 18.78 -0.01
C VAL A 283 -15.90 18.22 1.34
N VAL A 284 -17.20 17.89 1.47
CA VAL A 284 -17.78 17.27 2.66
C VAL A 284 -18.15 15.82 2.35
N VAL A 285 -17.75 14.92 3.24
CA VAL A 285 -18.03 13.47 3.14
C VAL A 285 -18.87 12.98 4.32
N ASP A 286 -19.58 11.86 4.12
CA ASP A 286 -20.24 11.09 5.18
C ASP A 286 -19.33 9.99 5.77
N GLU A 287 -19.88 9.17 6.68
CA GLU A 287 -19.16 8.05 7.32
C GLU A 287 -18.66 7.00 6.32
N GLU A 288 -19.32 6.85 5.16
CA GLU A 288 -18.96 5.89 4.13
C GLU A 288 -18.09 6.54 3.03
N MET A 289 -17.46 7.68 3.34
CA MET A 289 -16.61 8.45 2.43
C MET A 289 -17.32 8.91 1.14
N ARG A 290 -18.65 9.01 1.13
CA ARG A 290 -19.38 9.58 0.00
C ARG A 290 -19.36 11.09 0.09
N VAL A 291 -19.05 11.74 -1.03
CA VAL A 291 -19.17 13.20 -1.14
C VAL A 291 -20.65 13.59 -1.08
N VAL A 292 -21.02 14.36 -0.07
CA VAL A 292 -22.40 14.82 0.18
C VAL A 292 -22.60 16.31 -0.12
N GLU A 293 -21.53 17.10 -0.11
CA GLU A 293 -21.56 18.53 -0.39
C GLU A 293 -20.20 19.01 -0.91
N THR A 294 -20.22 20.01 -1.80
CA THR A 294 -19.02 20.64 -2.38
C THR A 294 -19.24 22.15 -2.42
N ILE A 295 -18.29 22.93 -1.90
CA ILE A 295 -18.38 24.39 -1.80
C ILE A 295 -17.14 24.99 -2.46
N PRO A 296 -17.25 25.55 -3.68
CA PRO A 296 -16.17 26.29 -4.32
C PRO A 296 -16.08 27.71 -3.75
N ASP A 297 -14.86 28.23 -3.64
CA ASP A 297 -14.54 29.62 -3.31
C ASP A 297 -13.45 30.11 -4.27
N GLU A 298 -13.77 31.08 -5.13
CA GLU A 298 -12.84 31.62 -6.14
C GLU A 298 -12.05 32.80 -5.55
N ALA A 299 -10.74 32.84 -5.78
CA ALA A 299 -9.89 33.96 -5.40
C ALA A 299 -10.39 35.25 -6.07
N THR A 300 -10.63 36.29 -5.26
CA THR A 300 -11.10 37.61 -5.72
C THR A 300 -10.00 38.46 -6.34
#